data_AF-A0A7W3NH81-F1
#
_entry.id   AF-A0A7W3NH81-F1
#
_cell.length_a   1.000
_cell.length_b   1.000
_cell.length_c   1.000
_cell.angle_alpha   90.00
_cell.angle_beta   90.00
_cell.angle_gamma   90.00
#
_symmetry.space_group_name_H-M   'P 1'
#
loop_
_entity.id
_entity.type
_entity.pdbx_description
1 polymer ?
#
loop_
_entity_poly.entity_id
_entity_poly.type
_entity_poly.pdbx_seq_one_letter_code
_entity_poly.pdbx_strand_id
1 'polypeptide(L)'
;MRFAHYRNLNQHETYVTTKKRLKNHFSSLTNLDILFGLTRQFEWDSRCSQHPKIVGTVVAEASVHRDRTLDLSFFPIERKVYSEDAYEEFNHNTLVDIQKWMCEQTEKPDTAIVGIEQLIVEWVGNKHLLHYVTFL
;
A
#
# COMPACT_ATOMS: atom_id res chain seq x y z
N MET A 1 -7.57 -13.28 -0.81
CA MET A 1 -6.24 -12.67 -0.62
C MET A 1 -5.17 -13.70 -0.93
N ARG A 2 -4.16 -13.34 -1.73
CA ARG A 2 -2.95 -14.15 -1.94
C ARG A 2 -1.69 -13.30 -1.85
N PHE A 3 -0.58 -13.91 -1.45
CA PHE A 3 0.74 -13.28 -1.49
C PHE A 3 1.38 -13.61 -2.84
N ALA A 4 1.21 -12.73 -3.82
CA ALA A 4 1.64 -12.97 -5.19
C ALA A 4 3.17 -12.84 -5.37
N HIS A 5 3.82 -11.96 -4.61
CA HIS A 5 5.27 -11.76 -4.69
C HIS A 5 5.89 -11.46 -3.33
N TYR A 6 7.13 -11.94 -3.12
CA TYR A 6 7.91 -11.61 -1.93
C TYR A 6 9.40 -11.61 -2.21
N ARG A 7 10.03 -10.43 -2.14
CA ARG A 7 11.48 -10.25 -2.21
C ARG A 7 12.11 -10.32 -0.81
N ASN A 8 13.12 -11.18 -0.67
CA ASN A 8 13.97 -11.19 0.52
C ASN A 8 14.82 -9.92 0.60
N LEU A 9 14.92 -9.35 1.81
CA LEU A 9 15.67 -8.13 2.07
C LEU A 9 17.01 -8.44 2.74
N ASN A 10 17.97 -7.54 2.56
CA ASN A 10 19.22 -7.58 3.33
C ASN A 10 18.99 -7.09 4.77
N GLN A 11 20.03 -7.16 5.60
CA GLN A 11 19.96 -6.80 7.02
C GLN A 11 19.66 -5.31 7.30
N HIS A 12 19.87 -4.42 6.32
CA HIS A 12 19.68 -2.97 6.46
C HIS A 12 18.30 -2.50 6.02
N GLU A 13 17.50 -3.37 5.41
CA GLU A 13 16.17 -3.06 4.92
C GLU A 13 15.11 -3.85 5.70
N THR A 14 13.90 -3.29 5.75
CA THR A 14 12.71 -3.95 6.30
C THR A 14 11.48 -3.57 5.49
N TYR A 15 10.42 -4.35 5.63
CA TYR A 15 9.08 -3.94 5.25
C TYR A 15 8.37 -3.36 6.47
N VAL A 16 7.37 -2.53 6.22
CA VAL A 16 6.54 -1.89 7.25
C VAL A 16 5.54 -2.84 7.91
N THR A 17 5.40 -4.06 7.39
CA THR A 17 4.52 -5.08 7.94
C THR A 17 5.00 -6.49 7.59
N THR A 18 4.28 -7.51 8.06
CA THR A 18 4.56 -8.92 7.81
C THR A 18 3.33 -9.63 7.26
N LYS A 19 3.56 -10.77 6.57
CA LYS A 19 2.47 -11.63 6.10
C LYS A 19 1.50 -12.04 7.20
N LYS A 20 1.99 -12.21 8.44
CA LYS A 20 1.15 -12.57 9.60
C LYS A 20 0.18 -11.44 9.96
N ARG A 21 0.67 -10.21 10.07
CA ARG A 21 -0.17 -9.03 10.36
C ARG A 21 -1.21 -8.84 9.25
N LEU A 22 -0.79 -8.91 7.98
CA LEU A 22 -1.71 -8.74 6.85
C LEU A 22 -2.83 -9.78 6.80
N LYS A 23 -2.57 -11.05 7.14
CA LYS A 23 -3.63 -12.07 7.24
C LYS A 23 -4.72 -11.68 8.26
N ASN A 24 -4.36 -10.99 9.34
CA ASN A 24 -5.34 -10.58 10.35
C ASN A 24 -6.23 -9.43 9.84
N HIS A 25 -5.70 -8.52 9.04
CA HIS A 25 -6.45 -7.38 8.52
C HIS A 25 -7.24 -7.70 7.25
N PHE A 26 -6.66 -8.44 6.31
CA PHE A 26 -7.22 -8.53 4.95
C PHE A 26 -7.77 -9.92 4.58
N SER A 27 -7.99 -10.80 5.57
CA SER A 27 -8.51 -12.16 5.33
C SER A 27 -9.89 -12.19 4.66
N SER A 28 -10.71 -11.15 4.85
CA SER A 28 -12.04 -11.03 4.24
C SER A 28 -12.01 -10.64 2.75
N LEU A 29 -10.91 -10.08 2.24
CA LEU A 29 -10.81 -9.63 0.85
C LEU A 29 -10.37 -10.79 -0.07
N THR A 30 -11.26 -11.25 -0.94
CA THR A 30 -11.03 -12.42 -1.80
C THR A 30 -10.09 -12.12 -2.97
N ASN A 31 -10.25 -10.98 -3.63
CA ASN A 31 -9.52 -10.59 -4.85
C ASN A 31 -8.33 -9.65 -4.59
N LEU A 32 -7.65 -9.82 -3.45
CA LEU A 32 -6.49 -9.03 -3.07
C LEU A 32 -5.17 -9.76 -3.35
N ASP A 33 -4.33 -9.13 -4.16
CA ASP A 33 -2.94 -9.52 -4.40
C ASP A 33 -1.98 -8.68 -3.54
N ILE A 34 -1.16 -9.37 -2.75
CA ILE A 34 -0.16 -8.74 -1.88
C ILE A 34 1.23 -8.94 -2.47
N LEU A 35 1.94 -7.83 -2.65
CA LEU A 35 3.24 -7.77 -3.32
C LEU A 35 4.27 -7.15 -2.37
N PHE A 36 5.30 -7.90 -2.01
CA PHE A 36 6.42 -7.37 -1.22
C PHE A 36 7.65 -7.19 -2.11
N GLY A 37 8.00 -5.93 -2.39
CA GLY A 37 9.18 -5.58 -3.16
C GLY A 37 9.12 -6.12 -4.59
N LEU A 38 8.00 -5.94 -5.29
CA LEU A 38 7.92 -6.20 -6.74
C LEU A 38 8.89 -5.27 -7.47
N THR A 39 8.67 -3.97 -7.33
CA THR A 39 9.70 -2.93 -7.55
C THR A 39 10.41 -2.61 -6.23
N ARG A 40 11.57 -1.94 -6.29
CA ARG A 40 12.30 -1.53 -5.06
C ARG A 40 11.77 -0.23 -4.46
N GLN A 41 11.13 0.59 -5.27
CA GLN A 41 10.61 1.88 -4.89
C GLN A 41 9.29 2.10 -5.63
N PHE A 42 8.47 3.00 -5.09
CA PHE A 42 7.28 3.46 -5.77
C PHE A 42 7.66 4.29 -6.99
N GLU A 43 6.93 4.09 -8.08
CA GLU A 43 7.03 4.85 -9.31
C GLU A 43 5.61 5.18 -9.75
N TRP A 44 5.38 6.44 -10.14
CA TRP A 44 4.08 6.85 -10.65
C TRP A 44 3.76 6.11 -11.95
N ASP A 45 2.51 5.67 -12.07
CA ASP A 45 2.01 5.20 -13.35
C ASP A 45 2.08 6.36 -14.37
N SER A 46 2.60 6.08 -15.57
CA SER A 46 2.67 7.05 -16.67
C SER A 46 1.35 7.73 -17.03
N ARG A 47 0.22 7.10 -16.70
CA ARG A 47 -1.14 7.63 -16.90
C ARG A 47 -1.54 8.66 -15.84
N CYS A 48 -0.87 8.65 -14.69
CA CYS A 48 -1.10 9.59 -13.61
C CYS A 48 -0.38 10.92 -13.89
N SER A 49 -0.98 11.75 -14.75
CA SER A 49 -0.40 13.06 -15.12
C SER A 49 -0.48 14.11 -14.01
N GLN A 50 -1.45 13.98 -13.10
CA GLN A 50 -1.59 14.83 -11.93
C GLN A 50 -1.46 13.98 -10.67
N HIS A 51 -0.39 14.20 -9.94
CA HIS A 51 -0.10 13.46 -8.72
C HIS A 51 0.35 14.41 -7.60
N PRO A 52 0.09 14.06 -6.33
CA PRO A 52 0.57 14.82 -5.19
C PRO A 52 2.11 14.84 -5.15
N LYS A 53 2.64 15.85 -4.47
CA LYS A 53 4.09 15.94 -4.22
C LYS A 53 4.44 15.01 -3.06
N ILE A 54 5.15 13.93 -3.36
CA ILE A 54 5.75 13.03 -2.39
C ILE A 54 7.18 13.50 -2.12
N VAL A 55 7.53 13.68 -0.85
CA VAL A 55 8.83 14.17 -0.37
C VAL A 55 9.59 13.12 0.44
N GLY A 56 8.89 12.17 1.04
CA GLY A 56 9.40 11.06 1.83
C GLY A 56 9.43 9.75 1.06
N THR A 57 9.62 8.66 1.80
CA THR A 57 9.70 7.31 1.23
C THR A 57 8.32 6.68 1.18
N VAL A 58 7.84 6.30 -0.02
CA VAL A 58 6.63 5.49 -0.12
C VAL A 58 6.92 4.09 0.39
N VAL A 59 6.11 3.63 1.34
CA VAL A 59 6.29 2.33 2.02
C VAL A 59 5.19 1.33 1.68
N ALA A 60 4.02 1.81 1.26
CA ALA A 60 2.93 0.98 0.78
C ALA A 60 2.08 1.71 -0.27
N GLU A 61 1.41 0.93 -1.11
CA GLU A 61 0.47 1.39 -2.12
C GLU A 61 -0.65 0.36 -2.23
N ALA A 62 -1.90 0.80 -2.07
CA ALA A 62 -3.07 0.01 -2.41
C ALA A 62 -3.67 0.56 -3.71
N SER A 63 -4.02 -0.32 -4.64
CA SER A 63 -4.61 0.05 -5.94
C SER A 63 -5.86 -0.76 -6.22
N VAL A 64 -6.84 -0.11 -6.86
CA VAL A 64 -8.05 -0.74 -7.38
C VAL A 64 -8.12 -0.48 -8.86
N HIS A 65 -8.12 -1.56 -9.63
CA HIS A 65 -8.18 -1.50 -11.09
C HIS A 65 -9.62 -1.54 -11.59
N ARG A 66 -9.82 -1.20 -12.87
CA ARG A 66 -11.15 -1.19 -13.52
C ARG A 66 -11.85 -2.55 -13.49
N ASP A 67 -11.10 -3.63 -13.47
CA ASP A 67 -11.61 -5.01 -13.39
C ASP A 67 -11.93 -5.45 -11.95
N ARG A 68 -11.87 -4.52 -10.98
CA ARG A 68 -12.02 -4.75 -9.52
C ARG A 68 -10.90 -5.60 -8.91
N THR A 69 -9.80 -5.80 -9.61
CA THR A 69 -8.60 -6.39 -8.99
C THR A 69 -8.03 -5.41 -7.97
N LEU A 70 -7.69 -5.92 -6.79
CA LEU A 70 -7.08 -5.16 -5.71
C LEU A 70 -5.63 -5.57 -5.57
N ASP A 71 -4.73 -4.59 -5.59
CA ASP A 71 -3.32 -4.79 -5.30
C ASP A 71 -2.93 -4.06 -4.03
N LEU A 72 -2.06 -4.67 -3.22
CA LEU A 72 -1.42 -4.06 -2.07
C LEU A 72 0.08 -4.33 -2.11
N SER A 73 0.83 -3.31 -2.49
CA SER A 73 2.28 -3.31 -2.65
C SER A 73 2.96 -2.73 -1.42
N PHE A 74 4.06 -3.35 -1.01
CA PHE A 74 4.94 -2.90 0.06
C PHE A 74 6.35 -2.71 -0.46
N PHE A 75 6.93 -1.55 -0.17
CA PHE A 75 8.28 -1.20 -0.60
C PHE A 75 9.26 -1.32 0.59
N PRO A 76 10.49 -1.79 0.34
CA PRO A 76 11.52 -1.82 1.38
C PRO A 76 11.86 -0.41 1.87
N ILE A 77 12.12 -0.29 3.16
CA ILE A 77 12.64 0.92 3.79
C ILE A 77 13.89 0.60 4.61
N GLU A 78 14.84 1.54 4.68
CA GLU A 78 16.04 1.38 5.49
C GLU A 78 15.69 1.30 6.99
N ARG A 79 16.18 0.28 7.69
CA ARG A 79 15.92 0.08 9.13
C ARG A 79 16.38 1.24 9.99
N LYS A 80 17.48 1.91 9.62
CA LYS A 80 18.03 3.03 10.40
C LYS A 80 17.12 4.27 10.40
N VAL A 81 16.21 4.41 9.44
CA VAL A 81 15.28 5.55 9.33
C VAL A 81 13.84 5.20 9.71
N TYR A 82 13.58 3.94 10.07
CA TYR A 82 12.25 3.43 10.39
C TYR A 82 12.28 2.73 11.74
N SER A 83 11.80 3.42 12.78
CA SER A 83 11.83 2.94 14.16
C SER A 83 10.82 1.82 14.39
N GLU A 84 11.00 1.08 15.49
CA GLU A 84 10.02 0.08 15.94
C GLU A 84 8.67 0.72 16.29
N ASP A 85 8.66 1.94 16.82
CA ASP A 85 7.42 2.68 17.08
C ASP A 85 6.65 2.99 15.78
N ALA A 86 7.36 3.40 14.72
CA ALA A 86 6.74 3.62 13.41
C ALA A 86 6.19 2.30 12.83
N TYR A 87 6.91 1.20 13.00
CA TYR A 87 6.44 -0.14 12.62
C TYR A 87 5.15 -0.51 13.37
N GLU A 88 5.10 -0.34 14.69
CA GLU A 88 3.89 -0.67 15.45
C GLU A 88 2.73 0.29 15.15
N GLU A 89 2.97 1.58 14.97
CA GLU A 89 1.97 2.56 14.52
C GLU A 89 1.37 2.15 13.18
N PHE A 90 2.20 1.80 12.20
CA PHE A 90 1.73 1.35 10.90
C PHE A 90 0.82 0.12 11.02
N ASN A 91 1.23 -0.87 11.82
CA ASN A 91 0.49 -2.13 11.95
C ASN A 91 -0.79 -2.00 12.78
N HIS A 92 -0.94 -0.99 13.63
CA HIS A 92 -2.15 -0.76 14.43
C HIS A 92 -3.11 0.25 13.80
N ASN A 93 -2.59 1.30 13.17
CA ASN A 93 -3.39 2.41 12.67
C ASN A 93 -3.45 2.38 11.14
N THR A 94 -2.30 2.53 10.46
CA THR A 94 -2.26 2.69 9.01
C THR A 94 -2.80 1.48 8.25
N LEU A 95 -2.56 0.26 8.72
CA LEU A 95 -3.16 -0.95 8.14
C LEU A 95 -4.69 -0.96 8.24
N VAL A 96 -5.25 -0.42 9.32
CA VAL A 96 -6.70 -0.31 9.50
C VAL A 96 -7.28 0.71 8.52
N ASP A 97 -6.59 1.84 8.31
CA ASP A 97 -7.00 2.84 7.33
C ASP A 97 -6.95 2.30 5.89
N ILE A 98 -5.88 1.57 5.54
CA ILE A 98 -5.79 0.89 4.24
C ILE A 98 -6.93 -0.13 4.10
N GLN A 99 -7.15 -0.97 5.11
CA GLN A 99 -8.21 -1.98 5.09
C GLN A 99 -9.58 -1.34 4.88
N LYS A 100 -9.89 -0.28 5.64
CA LYS A 100 -11.15 0.45 5.51
C LYS A 100 -11.33 1.01 4.10
N TRP A 101 -10.30 1.69 3.58
CA TRP A 101 -10.34 2.25 2.24
C TRP A 101 -10.58 1.18 1.17
N MET A 102 -9.89 0.03 1.26
CA MET A 102 -10.06 -1.06 0.30
C MET A 102 -11.46 -1.69 0.38
N CYS A 103 -12.02 -1.88 1.57
CA CYS A 103 -13.39 -2.34 1.74
C CYS A 103 -14.38 -1.35 1.08
N GLU A 104 -14.22 -0.05 1.30
CA GLU A 104 -15.05 0.98 0.65
C GLU A 104 -14.98 0.90 -0.88
N GLN A 105 -13.81 0.58 -1.45
CA GLN A 105 -13.68 0.39 -2.90
C GLN A 105 -14.46 -0.84 -3.40
N THR A 106 -14.51 -1.92 -2.62
CA THR A 106 -15.26 -3.13 -3.01
C THR A 106 -16.77 -2.92 -3.01
N GLU A 107 -17.27 -2.01 -2.18
CA GLU A 107 -18.69 -1.71 -2.03
C GLU A 107 -19.22 -0.73 -3.10
N LYS A 108 -18.32 -0.05 -3.83
CA LYS A 108 -18.73 0.87 -4.91
C LYS A 108 -19.50 0.14 -6.02
N PRO A 109 -20.56 0.75 -6.58
CA PRO A 109 -21.25 0.21 -7.75
C PRO A 109 -20.36 0.28 -8.99
N ASP A 110 -20.58 -0.60 -9.98
CA ASP A 110 -19.76 -0.66 -11.20
C ASP A 110 -19.68 0.67 -11.95
N THR A 111 -20.77 1.45 -11.92
CA THR A 111 -20.86 2.77 -12.56
C THR A 111 -20.02 3.85 -11.90
N ALA A 112 -19.51 3.61 -10.68
CA ALA A 112 -18.66 4.56 -9.95
C ALA A 112 -17.16 4.33 -10.21
N ILE A 113 -16.77 3.24 -10.87
CA ILE A 113 -15.36 2.94 -11.16
C ILE A 113 -14.98 3.64 -12.47
N VAL A 114 -14.35 4.80 -12.36
CA VAL A 114 -14.01 5.65 -13.50
C VAL A 114 -12.63 5.27 -14.08
N GLY A 115 -11.73 4.70 -13.28
CA GLY A 115 -10.33 4.47 -13.64
C GLY A 115 -9.60 3.57 -12.66
N ILE A 116 -8.33 3.88 -12.42
CA ILE A 116 -7.53 3.31 -11.33
C ILE A 116 -7.61 4.24 -10.15
N GLU A 117 -7.88 3.69 -8.97
CA GLU A 117 -7.87 4.41 -7.70
C GLU A 117 -6.74 3.89 -6.84
N GLN A 118 -5.95 4.79 -6.26
CA GLN A 118 -4.78 4.46 -5.46
C GLN A 118 -4.80 5.16 -4.11
N LEU A 119 -4.36 4.44 -3.10
CA LEU A 119 -3.99 4.94 -1.78
C LEU A 119 -2.50 4.69 -1.56
N ILE A 120 -1.74 5.76 -1.48
CA ILE A 120 -0.29 5.73 -1.30
C ILE A 120 0.05 6.13 0.13
N VAL A 121 0.91 5.33 0.77
CA VAL A 121 1.40 5.60 2.12
C VAL A 121 2.85 6.03 2.08
N GLU A 122 3.08 7.27 2.45
CA GLU A 122 4.39 7.91 2.52
C GLU A 122 4.88 8.01 3.96
N TRP A 123 6.12 7.60 4.21
CA TRP A 123 6.86 7.87 5.44
C TRP A 123 7.71 9.12 5.29
N VAL A 124 7.42 10.15 6.07
CA VAL A 124 8.16 11.43 6.05
C VAL A 124 9.19 11.57 7.19
N GLY A 125 9.51 10.48 7.89
CA GLY A 125 10.51 10.44 8.96
C GLY A 125 9.92 10.48 10.38
N ASN A 126 8.66 10.89 10.55
CA ASN A 126 8.00 10.93 11.85
C ASN A 126 6.50 10.55 11.84
N LYS A 127 5.90 10.35 10.67
CA LYS A 127 4.51 9.93 10.51
C LYS A 127 4.26 9.32 9.13
N HIS A 128 3.18 8.55 9.03
CA HIS A 128 2.62 8.10 7.77
C HIS A 128 1.65 9.15 7.22
N LEU A 129 1.84 9.53 5.95
CA LEU A 129 0.90 10.36 5.19
C LEU A 129 0.19 9.49 4.16
N LEU A 130 -1.12 9.69 4.05
CA LEU A 130 -1.98 8.98 3.12
C LEU A 130 -2.33 9.92 1.97
N HIS A 131 -2.09 9.46 0.75
CA HIS A 131 -2.38 10.21 -0.47
C HIS A 131 -3.35 9.42 -1.34
N TYR A 132 -4.41 10.08 -1.79
CA TYR A 132 -5.45 9.49 -2.62
C TYR A 132 -5.34 10.02 -4.04
N VAL A 133 -5.34 9.13 -5.02
CA VAL A 133 -5.16 9.50 -6.42
C VAL A 133 -6.10 8.66 -7.29
N THR A 134 -6.67 9.29 -8.31
CA THR A 134 -7.51 8.64 -9.32
C THR A 134 -7.06 9.08 -10.71
N PHE A 135 -6.89 8.13 -11.62
CA PHE A 135 -6.50 8.41 -13.02
C PHE A 135 -7.03 7.34 -13.99
N LEU A 136 -6.94 7.60 -15.30
CA LEU A 136 -7.56 6.78 -16.37
C LEU A 136 -6.58 5.88 -17.11
#